data_AF-A0A1E5W0D3-F1
#
_entry.id   AF-A0A1E5W0D3-F1
#
_cell.length_a   1.000
_cell.length_b   1.000
_cell.length_c   1.000
_cell.angle_alpha   90.00
_cell.angle_beta   90.00
_cell.angle_gamma   90.00
#
_symmetry.space_group_name_H-M   'P 1'
#
loop_
_entity.id
_entity.type
_entity.pdbx_description
1 polymer ?
#
loop_
_entity_poly.entity_id
_entity_poly.type
_entity_poly.pdbx_seq_one_letter_code
_entity_poly.pdbx_strand_id
1 'polypeptide(L)'
;MAEMVSSAIVRETVNRIMSSITGKDEEKSKEKENIERLEMAHIKMEAVLQVSNRWQITEVPLLRWRSKLKRASQECDDTLVKCKQRALEQEETRLRVSQSSFPIRIAHATKSLISSFIGASNDESGSIFANVQRFERYANGANEFLKTVECGETPLRYTFFNPLIRHLFTGKS
;
A
#
# COMPACT_ATOMS: atom_id res chain seq x y z
N MET A 1 3.60 9.76 -25.74
CA MET A 1 2.43 8.93 -25.32
C MET A 1 2.90 7.52 -25.00
N ALA A 2 3.67 7.32 -23.93
CA ALA A 2 4.27 6.02 -23.58
C ALA A 2 4.22 5.69 -22.08
N GLU A 3 3.33 6.31 -21.32
CA GLU A 3 3.27 6.14 -19.85
C GLU A 3 1.97 5.51 -19.34
N MET A 4 1.05 5.14 -20.23
CA MET A 4 -0.31 4.71 -19.85
C MET A 4 -0.57 3.21 -20.06
N VAL A 5 0.47 2.38 -20.15
CA VAL A 5 0.31 0.93 -20.37
C VAL A 5 0.87 0.09 -19.21
N SER A 6 1.78 0.63 -18.41
CA SER A 6 2.38 -0.11 -17.29
C SER A 6 1.46 -0.27 -16.07
N SER A 7 0.43 0.55 -15.92
CA SER A 7 -0.46 0.54 -14.74
C SER A 7 -1.56 -0.53 -14.81
N ALA A 8 -2.01 -0.90 -16.02
CA ALA A 8 -3.09 -1.86 -16.19
C ALA A 8 -2.61 -3.32 -16.01
N ILE A 9 -1.41 -3.65 -16.50
CA ILE A 9 -0.89 -5.02 -16.51
C ILE A 9 -0.46 -5.48 -15.10
N VAL A 10 0.03 -4.55 -14.27
CA VAL A 10 0.39 -4.84 -12.86
C VAL A 10 -0.86 -5.17 -12.05
N ARG A 11 -2.02 -4.56 -12.34
CA ARG A 11 -3.25 -4.75 -11.55
C ARG A 11 -3.92 -6.10 -11.80
N GLU A 12 -3.88 -6.60 -13.04
CA GLU A 12 -4.58 -7.85 -13.42
C GLU A 12 -3.82 -9.11 -13.00
N THR A 13 -2.49 -9.03 -12.87
CA THR A 13 -1.67 -10.17 -12.43
C THR A 13 -1.74 -10.35 -10.91
N VAL A 14 -1.84 -9.25 -10.14
CA VAL A 14 -1.83 -9.25 -8.67
C VAL A 14 -3.11 -9.82 -8.05
N ASN A 15 -4.28 -9.68 -8.69
CA ASN A 15 -5.53 -10.30 -8.18
C ASN A 15 -5.54 -11.83 -8.33
N ARG A 16 -4.78 -12.37 -9.27
CA ARG A 16 -4.67 -13.82 -9.52
C ARG A 16 -3.70 -14.52 -8.55
N ILE A 17 -2.93 -13.73 -7.79
CA ILE A 17 -1.88 -14.17 -6.86
C ILE A 17 -2.43 -14.46 -5.45
N MET A 18 -3.51 -13.79 -5.03
CA MET A 18 -4.10 -14.01 -3.70
C MET A 18 -4.87 -15.33 -3.56
N SER A 19 -5.36 -15.89 -4.67
CA SER A 19 -6.16 -17.13 -4.66
C SER A 19 -5.31 -18.40 -4.52
N SER A 20 -4.01 -18.36 -4.81
CA SER A 20 -3.11 -19.52 -4.68
C SER A 20 -2.53 -19.71 -3.28
N ILE A 21 -2.70 -18.74 -2.35
CA ILE A 21 -2.29 -18.86 -0.94
C ILE A 21 -3.37 -19.63 -0.16
N THR A 22 -3.47 -20.94 -0.41
CA THR A 22 -4.25 -21.89 0.42
C THR A 22 -3.30 -22.93 1.02
N GLY A 23 -2.70 -22.59 2.17
CA GLY A 23 -1.77 -23.47 2.89
C GLY A 23 -1.98 -23.45 4.40
N LYS A 24 -1.96 -24.62 5.03
CA LYS A 24 -2.21 -24.90 6.46
C LYS A 24 -1.09 -24.45 7.43
N ASP A 25 -0.28 -23.46 7.07
CA ASP A 25 0.91 -23.04 7.83
C ASP A 25 0.58 -21.75 8.61
N GLU A 26 0.74 -21.74 9.93
CA GLU A 26 0.32 -20.64 10.82
C GLU A 26 1.08 -19.34 10.49
N GLU A 27 2.36 -19.45 10.12
CA GLU A 27 3.18 -18.31 9.70
C GLU A 27 2.69 -17.69 8.37
N LYS A 28 2.31 -18.53 7.39
CA LYS A 28 1.71 -18.07 6.13
C LYS A 28 0.38 -17.36 6.36
N SER A 29 -0.42 -17.87 7.29
CA SER A 29 -1.69 -17.24 7.65
C SER A 29 -1.48 -15.83 8.21
N LYS A 30 -0.46 -15.66 9.07
CA LYS A 30 -0.13 -14.36 9.68
C LYS A 30 0.48 -13.38 8.68
N GLU A 31 1.31 -13.85 7.76
CA GLU A 31 1.84 -13.01 6.67
C GLU A 31 0.73 -12.50 5.76
N LYS A 32 -0.20 -13.39 5.37
CA LYS A 32 -1.38 -13.02 4.59
C LYS A 32 -2.25 -11.99 5.32
N GLU A 33 -2.53 -12.19 6.60
CA GLU A 33 -3.28 -11.22 7.41
C GLU A 33 -2.57 -9.85 7.43
N ASN A 34 -1.25 -9.82 7.62
CA ASN A 34 -0.49 -8.56 7.60
C ASN A 34 -0.54 -7.86 6.25
N ILE A 35 -0.50 -8.60 5.14
CA ILE A 35 -0.66 -8.04 3.78
C ILE A 35 -2.04 -7.41 3.64
N GLU A 36 -3.11 -8.11 4.02
CA GLU A 36 -4.49 -7.59 3.97
C GLU A 36 -4.63 -6.32 4.83
N ARG A 37 -4.02 -6.29 6.01
CA ARG A 37 -4.01 -5.10 6.88
C ARG A 37 -3.27 -3.91 6.27
N LEU A 38 -2.13 -4.15 5.60
CA LEU A 38 -1.40 -3.12 4.86
C LEU A 38 -2.24 -2.59 3.68
N GLU A 39 -2.93 -3.47 2.94
CA GLU A 39 -3.82 -3.06 1.86
C GLU A 39 -4.93 -2.14 2.37
N MET A 40 -5.59 -2.54 3.45
CA MET A 40 -6.67 -1.74 4.06
C MET A 40 -6.16 -0.39 4.57
N ALA A 41 -4.98 -0.38 5.20
CA ALA A 41 -4.36 0.87 5.65
C ALA A 41 -4.04 1.79 4.47
N HIS A 42 -3.45 1.26 3.39
CA HIS A 42 -3.13 2.00 2.18
C HIS A 42 -4.39 2.59 1.54
N ILE A 43 -5.42 1.77 1.30
CA ILE A 43 -6.71 2.20 0.72
C ILE A 43 -7.33 3.33 1.54
N LYS A 44 -7.33 3.20 2.88
CA LYS A 44 -7.91 4.21 3.78
C LYS A 44 -7.14 5.54 3.70
N MET A 45 -5.81 5.50 3.70
CA MET A 45 -4.98 6.70 3.53
C MET A 45 -5.18 7.34 2.16
N GLU A 46 -5.22 6.55 1.08
CA GLU A 46 -5.41 7.02 -0.28
C GLU A 46 -6.80 7.67 -0.46
N ALA A 47 -7.86 7.04 0.06
CA ALA A 47 -9.22 7.57 0.02
C ALA A 47 -9.30 8.96 0.67
N VAL A 48 -8.74 9.10 1.89
CA VAL A 48 -8.69 10.39 2.59
C VAL A 48 -7.88 11.42 1.78
N LEU A 49 -6.73 11.03 1.23
CA LEU A 49 -5.93 11.93 0.40
C LEU A 49 -6.72 12.41 -0.83
N GLN A 50 -7.40 11.51 -1.54
CA GLN A 50 -8.24 11.84 -2.68
C GLN A 50 -9.36 12.82 -2.31
N VAL A 51 -10.04 12.61 -1.19
CA VAL A 51 -11.08 13.55 -0.72
C VAL A 51 -10.44 14.89 -0.32
N SER A 52 -9.37 14.88 0.48
CA SER A 52 -8.67 16.10 0.94
C SER A 52 -8.11 16.95 -0.21
N ASN A 53 -7.79 16.34 -1.35
CA ASN A 53 -7.36 17.05 -2.55
C ASN A 53 -8.45 17.95 -3.14
N ARG A 54 -9.72 17.72 -2.79
CA ARG A 54 -10.87 18.53 -3.22
C ARG A 54 -11.15 19.70 -2.28
N TRP A 55 -10.33 19.93 -1.25
CA TRP A 55 -10.49 21.02 -0.29
C TRP A 55 -9.36 22.04 -0.40
N GLN A 56 -9.68 23.33 -0.27
CA GLN A 56 -8.69 24.41 -0.22
C GLN A 56 -8.11 24.50 1.20
N ILE A 57 -7.03 23.75 1.44
CA ILE A 57 -6.36 23.77 2.74
C ILE A 57 -5.32 24.91 2.72
N THR A 58 -5.57 25.97 3.50
CA THR A 58 -4.63 27.08 3.72
C THR A 58 -3.80 26.89 4.99
N GLU A 59 -4.37 26.24 5.99
CA GLU A 59 -3.76 26.08 7.31
C GLU A 59 -2.47 25.24 7.23
N VAL A 60 -1.35 25.84 7.63
CA VAL A 60 -0.02 25.23 7.59
C VAL A 60 0.05 23.86 8.30
N PRO A 61 -0.56 23.66 9.49
CA PRO A 61 -0.56 22.35 10.15
C PRO A 61 -1.29 21.27 9.34
N LEU A 62 -2.41 21.61 8.70
CA LEU A 62 -3.19 20.68 7.87
C LEU A 62 -2.44 20.33 6.58
N LEU A 63 -1.75 21.30 5.97
CA LEU A 63 -0.86 21.06 4.83
C LEU A 63 0.28 20.10 5.19
N ARG A 64 0.96 20.34 6.32
CA ARG A 64 2.01 19.43 6.82
C ARG A 64 1.46 18.03 7.06
N TRP A 65 0.25 17.94 7.60
CA TRP A 65 -0.35 16.64 7.88
C TRP A 65 -0.72 15.88 6.61
N ARG A 66 -1.29 16.56 5.60
CA ARG A 66 -1.53 15.98 4.27
C ARG A 66 -0.24 15.49 3.60
N SER A 67 0.85 16.27 3.66
CA SER A 67 2.15 15.83 3.14
C SER A 67 2.68 14.59 3.87
N LYS A 68 2.50 14.52 5.20
CA LYS A 68 2.92 13.36 6.00
C LYS A 68 2.08 12.12 5.67
N LEU A 69 0.77 12.30 5.50
CA LEU A 69 -0.15 11.24 5.10
C LEU A 69 0.18 10.72 3.69
N LYS A 70 0.48 11.61 2.74
CA LYS A 70 0.92 11.24 1.38
C LYS A 70 2.20 10.39 1.42
N ARG A 71 3.19 10.81 2.21
CA ARG A 71 4.43 10.03 2.36
C ARG A 71 4.17 8.67 3.00
N ALA A 72 3.36 8.61 4.05
CA ALA A 72 2.99 7.35 4.70
C ALA A 72 2.24 6.40 3.76
N SER A 73 1.36 6.92 2.90
CA SER A 73 0.68 6.13 1.86
C SER A 73 1.70 5.51 0.88
N GLN A 74 2.65 6.30 0.38
CA GLN A 74 3.68 5.79 -0.53
C GLN A 74 4.57 4.72 0.14
N GLU A 75 5.04 4.99 1.36
CA GLU A 75 5.84 4.01 2.12
C GLU A 75 5.05 2.71 2.38
N CYS A 76 3.72 2.80 2.58
CA CYS A 76 2.84 1.66 2.76
C CYS A 76 2.70 0.85 1.46
N ASP A 77 2.52 1.51 0.32
CA ASP A 77 2.45 0.87 -1.00
C ASP A 77 3.77 0.17 -1.35
N ASP A 78 4.91 0.85 -1.17
CA ASP A 78 6.23 0.27 -1.40
C ASP A 78 6.46 -0.97 -0.52
N THR A 79 6.01 -0.92 0.74
CA THR A 79 6.08 -2.05 1.67
C THR A 79 5.17 -3.19 1.22
N LEU A 80 3.95 -2.88 0.78
CA LEU A 80 2.98 -3.84 0.29
C LEU A 80 3.51 -4.59 -0.95
N VAL A 81 4.09 -3.87 -1.91
CA VAL A 81 4.72 -4.46 -3.10
C VAL A 81 5.82 -5.45 -2.70
N LYS A 82 6.70 -5.05 -1.77
CA LYS A 82 7.76 -5.94 -1.26
C LYS A 82 7.19 -7.18 -0.56
N CYS A 83 6.17 -7.03 0.28
CA CYS A 83 5.53 -8.17 0.96
C CYS A 83 4.91 -9.15 -0.03
N LYS A 84 4.20 -8.66 -1.05
CA LYS A 84 3.62 -9.50 -2.11
C LYS A 84 4.69 -10.24 -2.91
N GLN A 85 5.78 -9.56 -3.26
CA GLN A 85 6.89 -10.17 -3.98
C GLN A 85 7.55 -11.30 -3.16
N ARG A 86 7.78 -11.08 -1.86
CA ARG A 86 8.34 -12.12 -0.98
C ARG A 86 7.41 -13.32 -0.84
N ALA A 87 6.11 -13.09 -0.66
CA ALA A 87 5.12 -14.16 -0.56
C ALA A 87 5.12 -15.06 -1.83
N LEU A 88 5.33 -14.47 -3.02
CA LEU A 88 5.47 -15.21 -4.28
C LEU A 88 6.75 -16.05 -4.32
N GLU A 89 7.89 -15.47 -3.98
CA GLU A 89 9.20 -16.15 -3.98
C GLU A 89 9.21 -17.33 -3.00
N GLN A 90 8.60 -17.16 -1.81
CA GLN A 90 8.45 -18.24 -0.84
C GLN A 90 7.56 -19.37 -1.36
N GLU A 91 6.51 -19.08 -2.12
CA GLU A 91 5.67 -20.13 -2.70
C GLU A 91 6.40 -20.87 -3.82
N GLU A 92 7.09 -20.16 -4.72
CA GLU A 92 7.85 -20.76 -5.80
C GLU A 92 8.97 -21.67 -5.28
N THR A 93 9.70 -21.23 -4.27
CA THR A 93 10.75 -22.04 -3.62
C THR A 93 10.16 -23.29 -2.96
N ARG A 94 9.00 -23.20 -2.29
CA ARG A 94 8.31 -24.36 -1.71
C ARG A 94 7.85 -25.36 -2.77
N LEU A 95 7.30 -24.90 -3.89
CA LEU A 95 6.90 -25.77 -5.00
C LEU A 95 8.11 -26.49 -5.61
N ARG A 96 9.22 -25.77 -5.84
CA ARG A 96 10.47 -26.37 -6.34
C ARG A 96 11.04 -27.42 -5.39
N VAL A 97 11.04 -27.16 -4.09
CA VAL A 97 11.47 -28.14 -3.07
C VAL A 97 10.56 -29.37 -3.08
N SER A 98 9.25 -29.18 -3.20
CA SER A 98 8.25 -30.27 -3.20
C SER A 98 8.30 -31.14 -4.46
N GLN A 99 8.75 -30.59 -5.58
CA GLN A 99 8.93 -31.31 -6.85
C GLN A 99 10.28 -32.05 -6.94
N SER A 100 11.20 -31.84 -5.99
CA SER A 100 12.49 -32.53 -5.96
C SER A 100 12.38 -33.92 -5.31
N SER A 101 13.01 -34.94 -5.90
CA SER A 101 12.96 -36.33 -5.42
C SER A 101 13.95 -36.65 -4.28
N PHE A 102 14.52 -35.63 -3.62
CA PHE A 102 15.51 -35.83 -2.57
C PHE A 102 14.86 -36.18 -1.22
N PRO A 103 15.33 -37.24 -0.53
CA PRO A 103 14.72 -37.73 0.70
C PRO A 103 14.77 -36.69 1.84
N ILE A 104 13.63 -36.55 2.52
CA ILE A 104 13.27 -35.61 3.61
C ILE A 104 14.35 -35.43 4.71
N ARG A 105 15.28 -36.39 4.89
CA ARG A 105 16.34 -36.31 5.91
C ARG A 105 17.45 -35.31 5.59
N ILE A 106 17.78 -35.09 4.31
CA ILE A 106 18.74 -34.04 3.92
C ILE A 106 18.06 -32.67 3.92
N ALA A 107 16.75 -32.62 3.66
CA ALA A 107 15.97 -31.39 3.63
C ALA A 107 15.99 -30.62 4.97
N HIS A 108 16.08 -31.30 6.13
CA HIS A 108 16.19 -30.61 7.43
C HIS A 108 17.57 -29.95 7.66
N ALA A 109 18.65 -30.57 7.21
CA ALA A 109 19.99 -29.98 7.28
C ALA A 109 20.11 -28.79 6.32
N THR A 110 19.54 -28.90 5.10
CA THR A 110 19.47 -27.77 4.17
C THR A 110 18.50 -26.69 4.65
N LYS A 111 17.42 -27.02 5.37
CA LYS A 111 16.54 -26.02 6.01
C LYS A 111 17.31 -25.14 6.98
N SER A 112 18.26 -25.71 7.74
CA SER A 112 19.14 -24.98 8.65
C SER A 112 20.22 -24.15 7.93
N LEU A 113 20.66 -24.57 6.74
CA LEU A 113 21.67 -23.85 5.94
C LEU A 113 21.06 -22.74 5.09
N ILE A 114 19.83 -22.93 4.59
CA ILE A 114 19.05 -21.88 3.96
C ILE A 114 18.51 -20.92 5.04
N SER A 115 18.19 -21.40 6.26
CA SER A 115 17.84 -20.50 7.37
C SER A 115 18.99 -19.58 7.78
N SER A 116 20.25 -19.94 7.53
CA SER A 116 21.37 -19.00 7.72
C SER A 116 21.49 -17.94 6.63
N PHE A 117 21.06 -18.22 5.39
CA PHE A 117 20.89 -17.18 4.36
C PHE A 117 19.64 -16.33 4.59
N ILE A 118 18.62 -16.92 5.20
CA ILE A 118 17.36 -16.30 5.65
C ILE A 118 17.52 -15.73 7.09
N GLY A 119 18.70 -15.81 7.69
CA GLY A 119 18.95 -15.30 9.06
C GLY A 119 18.79 -13.78 9.17
N ALA A 120 18.81 -13.07 8.03
CA ALA A 120 18.45 -11.66 7.93
C ALA A 120 16.92 -11.41 7.93
N SER A 121 16.09 -12.41 7.64
CA SER A 121 14.65 -12.25 7.45
C SER A 121 13.84 -12.26 8.75
N ASN A 122 14.37 -12.80 9.84
CA ASN A 122 13.67 -12.79 11.14
C ASN A 122 13.61 -11.37 11.73
N ASP A 123 14.68 -10.58 11.55
CA ASP A 123 14.67 -9.13 11.85
C ASP A 123 13.72 -8.38 10.89
N GLU A 124 13.61 -8.83 9.65
CA GLU A 124 12.77 -8.18 8.64
C GLU A 124 11.27 -8.51 8.78
N SER A 125 10.90 -9.72 9.22
CA SER A 125 9.51 -10.08 9.56
C SER A 125 9.00 -9.29 10.77
N GLY A 126 9.86 -9.13 11.79
CA GLY A 126 9.62 -8.19 12.90
C GLY A 126 9.49 -6.75 12.40
N SER A 127 10.29 -6.34 11.42
CA SER A 127 10.18 -5.03 10.76
C SER A 127 8.88 -4.87 9.98
N ILE A 128 8.35 -5.90 9.30
CA ILE A 128 7.07 -5.84 8.59
C ILE A 128 5.93 -5.69 9.58
N PHE A 129 5.92 -6.48 10.66
CA PHE A 129 4.90 -6.35 11.71
C PHE A 129 4.91 -4.97 12.37
N ALA A 130 6.10 -4.42 12.66
CA ALA A 130 6.24 -3.06 13.17
C ALA A 130 5.74 -2.00 12.16
N ASN A 131 5.93 -2.24 10.86
CA ASN A 131 5.44 -1.38 9.80
C ASN A 131 3.91 -1.43 9.66
N VAL A 132 3.27 -2.61 9.79
CA VAL A 132 1.80 -2.76 9.74
C VAL A 132 1.13 -1.85 10.76
N GLN A 133 1.52 -1.95 12.04
CA GLN A 133 0.93 -1.13 13.10
C GLN A 133 1.17 0.38 12.89
N ARG A 134 2.34 0.75 12.33
CA ARG A 134 2.65 2.14 12.00
C ARG A 134 1.69 2.68 10.95
N PHE A 135 1.43 1.93 9.88
CA PHE A 135 0.52 2.37 8.82
C PHE A 135 -0.94 2.35 9.27
N GLU A 136 -1.34 1.42 10.14
CA GLU A 136 -2.67 1.42 10.76
C GLU A 136 -2.91 2.69 11.58
N ARG A 137 -1.90 3.15 12.35
CA ARG A 137 -2.01 4.43 13.08
C ARG A 137 -2.18 5.61 12.13
N TYR A 138 -1.46 5.65 11.01
CA TYR A 138 -1.66 6.68 9.99
C TYR A 138 -3.04 6.61 9.36
N ALA A 139 -3.50 5.40 9.01
CA ALA A 139 -4.82 5.18 8.43
C ALA A 139 -5.94 5.56 9.40
N ASN A 140 -5.77 5.32 10.70
CA ASN A 140 -6.72 5.75 11.73
C ASN A 140 -6.72 7.27 11.91
N GLY A 141 -5.54 7.90 11.99
CA GLY A 141 -5.42 9.36 12.04
C GLY A 141 -5.94 10.06 10.78
N ALA A 142 -5.89 9.41 9.61
CA ALA A 142 -6.42 9.97 8.36
C ALA A 142 -7.91 10.34 8.45
N ASN A 143 -8.70 9.59 9.23
CA ASN A 143 -10.11 9.92 9.42
C ASN A 143 -10.31 11.19 10.28
N GLU A 144 -9.47 11.39 11.29
CA GLU A 144 -9.46 12.61 12.08
C GLU A 144 -9.03 13.81 11.22
N PHE A 145 -8.07 13.61 10.30
CA PHE A 145 -7.66 14.62 9.32
C PHE A 145 -8.80 15.08 8.46
N LEU A 146 -9.51 14.12 7.89
CA LEU A 146 -10.60 14.44 7.00
C LEU A 146 -11.66 15.28 7.71
N LYS A 147 -12.05 14.90 8.93
CA LYS A 147 -13.00 15.68 9.76
C LYS A 147 -12.51 17.11 10.01
N THR A 148 -11.23 17.29 10.34
CA THR A 148 -10.68 18.64 10.56
C THR A 148 -10.67 19.49 9.29
N VAL A 149 -10.42 18.88 8.13
CA VAL A 149 -10.46 19.57 6.83
C VAL A 149 -11.89 19.94 6.44
N GLU A 150 -12.84 19.04 6.68
CA GLU A 150 -14.26 19.25 6.37
C GLU A 150 -14.88 20.38 7.22
N CYS A 151 -14.47 20.51 8.48
CA CYS A 151 -14.92 21.61 9.36
C CYS A 151 -14.30 22.97 9.05
N GLY A 152 -13.19 23.04 8.31
CA GLY A 152 -12.41 24.26 8.08
C GLY A 152 -12.89 25.17 6.94
N GLU A 153 -14.05 24.89 6.35
CA GLU A 153 -14.73 25.64 5.27
C GLU A 153 -13.85 26.13 4.11
N THR A 154 -13.84 25.36 3.01
CA THR A 154 -14.28 25.74 1.65
C THR A 154 -13.79 24.63 0.71
N PRO A 155 -14.66 23.74 0.20
CA PRO A 155 -14.30 22.84 -0.87
C PRO A 155 -13.70 23.64 -2.03
N LEU A 156 -12.70 23.11 -2.74
CA LEU A 156 -12.31 23.63 -4.04
C LEU A 156 -13.58 23.64 -4.90
N ARG A 157 -14.23 24.81 -5.02
CA ARG A 157 -15.19 25.03 -6.09
C ARG A 157 -14.37 24.85 -7.35
N TYR A 158 -14.62 23.76 -8.06
CA TYR A 158 -14.04 23.51 -9.37
C TYR A 158 -14.61 24.58 -10.30
N THR A 159 -14.08 25.81 -10.22
CA THR A 159 -14.48 26.92 -11.04
C THR A 159 -13.89 26.67 -12.42
N PHE A 160 -14.63 25.91 -13.23
CA PHE A 160 -14.52 25.96 -14.68
C PHE A 160 -14.70 27.39 -15.22
N PHE A 161 -15.17 28.32 -14.39
CA PHE A 161 -15.20 29.74 -14.70
C PHE A 161 -13.93 30.43 -14.21
N ASN A 162 -12.92 30.38 -15.07
CA ASN A 162 -11.89 31.42 -15.08
C ASN A 162 -12.64 32.78 -15.15
N PRO A 163 -12.45 33.73 -14.22
CA PRO A 163 -13.14 35.03 -14.25
C PRO A 163 -12.97 35.77 -15.59
N LEU A 164 -11.85 35.51 -16.26
CA LEU A 164 -11.53 36.03 -17.59
C LEU A 164 -12.48 35.51 -18.68
N ILE A 165 -12.96 34.26 -18.57
CA ILE A 165 -13.89 33.65 -19.53
C ILE A 165 -15.31 34.21 -19.34
N ARG A 166 -15.70 34.55 -18.10
CA ARG A 166 -16.99 35.19 -17.84
C ARG A 166 -17.12 36.53 -18.57
N HIS A 167 -16.04 37.33 -18.62
CA HIS A 167 -16.03 38.60 -19.33
C HIS A 167 -16.17 38.44 -20.84
N LEU A 168 -15.54 37.40 -21.42
CA LEU A 168 -15.66 37.07 -22.85
C LEU A 168 -17.09 36.69 -23.27
N PHE A 169 -17.82 35.96 -22.43
CA PHE A 169 -19.23 35.60 -22.71
C PHE A 169 -20.24 36.69 -22.38
N THR A 170 -19.88 37.72 -21.60
CA THR A 170 -20.81 38.79 -21.21
C THR A 170 -20.95 39.92 -22.22
N GLY A 171 -20.23 39.90 -23.35
CA GLY A 171 -20.50 40.81 -24.48
C GLY A 171 -20.58 42.30 -24.12
N LYS A 172 -19.77 42.75 -23.17
CA LYS A 172 -19.66 44.18 -22.83
C LYS A 172 -18.37 44.71 -23.42
N SER A 173 -18.50 45.20 -24.66
CA SER A 173 -17.62 46.20 -25.27
C SER A 173 -17.94 47.59 -24.72
#